data_AF-A0A1D7VUC5-F1
#
_entry.id   AF-A0A1D7VUC5-F1
#
_cell.length_a   1.000
_cell.length_b   1.000
_cell.length_c   1.000
_cell.angle_alpha   90.00
_cell.angle_beta   90.00
_cell.angle_gamma   90.00
#
_symmetry.space_group_name_H-M   'P 1'
#
loop_
_entity.id
_entity.type
_entity.pdbx_description
1 polymer ?
#
loop_
_entity_poly.entity_id
_entity_poly.type
_entity_poly.pdbx_seq_one_letter_code
_entity_poly.pdbx_strand_id
1 'polypeptide(L)' 'MSRWKPYDNWSAELTGLTVEQLRERRDFAGRRAQQAAARGTGRNPKAARDWRTKLRAVEDELRRRGAEES' A
#
# COMPACT_ATOMS: atom_id res chain seq x y z
N MET A 1 -4.76 -4.92 25.64
CA MET A 1 -3.63 -4.38 24.86
C MET A 1 -4.06 -4.28 23.40
N SER A 2 -4.21 -3.07 22.86
CA SER A 2 -4.63 -2.89 21.47
C SER A 2 -3.54 -3.45 20.55
N ARG A 3 -3.87 -4.47 19.74
CA ARG A 3 -2.94 -5.08 18.80
C ARG A 3 -2.67 -4.07 17.67
N TRP A 4 -1.64 -3.25 17.85
CA TRP A 4 -1.14 -2.33 16.84
C TRP A 4 -0.88 -3.11 15.56
N LYS A 5 -1.61 -2.80 14.48
CA LYS A 5 -1.44 -3.55 13.24
C LYS A 5 -0.23 -3.00 12.51
N PRO A 6 0.61 -3.85 11.89
CA PRO A 6 1.82 -3.43 11.16
C PRO A 6 1.55 -2.57 9.92
N TYR A 7 0.32 -2.12 9.69
CA TYR A 7 -0.09 -1.26 8.58
C TYR A 7 -0.87 -0.03 9.05
N ASP A 8 -0.95 0.21 10.37
CA ASP A 8 -1.65 1.38 10.91
C ASP A 8 -0.88 2.67 10.60
N ASN A 9 0.45 2.61 10.47
CA ASN A 9 1.31 3.75 10.13
C ASN A 9 1.82 3.74 8.67
N TRP A 10 1.11 3.02 7.78
CA TRP A 10 1.53 2.75 6.41
C TRP A 10 2.13 3.97 5.69
N SER A 11 1.41 5.10 5.65
CA SER A 11 1.84 6.29 4.92
C SER A 11 3.06 6.98 5.54
N ALA A 12 3.18 6.96 6.87
CA ALA A 12 4.31 7.58 7.57
C ALA A 12 5.62 6.80 7.35
N GLU A 13 5.53 5.48 7.15
CA GLU A 13 6.71 4.65 6.87
C GLU A 13 7.24 4.88 5.45
N LEU A 14 6.40 5.26 4.48
CA LEU A 14 6.80 5.37 3.06
C LEU A 14 7.91 6.39 2.82
N THR A 15 7.92 7.49 3.57
CA THR A 15 8.93 8.55 3.39
C THR A 15 10.33 8.10 3.79
N GLY A 16 10.46 7.08 4.65
CA GLY A 16 11.74 6.53 5.09
C GLY A 16 12.26 5.35 4.25
N LEU A 17 11.45 4.82 3.34
CA LEU A 17 11.83 3.68 2.49
C LEU A 17 12.73 4.11 1.33
N THR A 18 13.46 3.19 0.71
CA THR A 18 14.14 3.42 -0.58
C THR A 18 13.16 3.31 -1.76
N VAL A 19 13.57 3.76 -2.96
CA VAL A 19 12.74 3.60 -4.18
C VAL A 19 12.44 2.12 -4.47
N GLU A 20 13.40 1.23 -4.24
CA GLU A 20 13.21 -0.22 -4.41
C GLU A 20 12.18 -0.77 -3.41
N GLN A 21 12.30 -0.40 -2.14
CA GLN A 21 11.34 -0.80 -1.11
C GLN A 21 9.93 -0.25 -1.36
N LEU A 22 9.82 0.95 -1.95
CA LEU A 22 8.54 1.50 -2.40
C LEU A 22 7.94 0.67 -3.55
N ARG A 23 8.76 0.21 -4.52
CA ARG A 23 8.30 -0.69 -5.59
C ARG A 23 7.79 -2.02 -5.02
N GLU A 24 8.51 -2.61 -4.08
CA GLU A 24 8.06 -3.83 -3.38
C GLU A 24 6.73 -3.62 -2.63
N ARG A 25 6.59 -2.48 -1.94
CA ARG A 25 5.36 -2.12 -1.23
C ARG A 25 4.17 -1.90 -2.18
N ARG A 26 4.41 -1.31 -3.35
CA ARG A 26 3.40 -1.15 -4.41
C ARG A 26 2.91 -2.51 -4.86
N ASP A 27 3.82 -3.42 -5.20
CA ASP A 27 3.47 -4.76 -5.68
C ASP A 27 2.73 -5.57 -4.61
N PHE A 28 3.14 -5.46 -3.34
CA PHE A 28 2.45 -6.07 -2.21
C PHE A 28 1.02 -5.54 -2.05
N ALA A 29 0.83 -4.21 -2.01
CA ALA A 29 -0.49 -3.60 -1.88
C ALA A 29 -1.40 -3.95 -3.07
N GLY A 30 -0.85 -4.00 -4.29
CA GLY A 30 -1.54 -4.44 -5.49
C GLY A 30 -2.05 -5.88 -5.39
N ARG A 31 -1.19 -6.81 -4.98
CA ARG A 31 -1.59 -8.23 -4.76
C ARG A 31 -2.69 -8.35 -3.71
N ARG A 32 -2.60 -7.61 -2.61
CA ARG A 32 -3.62 -7.63 -1.53
C ARG A 32 -4.95 -7.03 -1.99
N ALA A 33 -4.93 -5.95 -2.77
CA ALA A 33 -6.13 -5.37 -3.36
C ALA A 33 -6.82 -6.34 -4.33
N GLN A 34 -6.04 -7.06 -5.15
CA GLN A 34 -6.55 -8.08 -6.07
C GLN A 34 -7.10 -9.30 -5.31
N GLN A 35 -6.37 -9.82 -4.33
CA GLN A 35 -6.84 -10.93 -3.49
C GLN A 35 -8.13 -10.60 -2.73
N ALA A 36 -8.25 -9.38 -2.20
CA ALA A 36 -9.47 -8.92 -1.52
C ALA A 36 -10.65 -8.70 -2.49
N ALA A 37 -10.37 -8.52 -3.79
CA ALA A 37 -11.38 -8.33 -4.84
C ALA A 37 -11.76 -9.64 -5.56
N ALA A 38 -10.88 -10.64 -5.58
CA ALA A 38 -11.12 -11.93 -6.23
C ALA A 38 -12.29 -12.68 -5.56
N ARG A 39 -13.18 -13.27 -6.38
CA ARG A 39 -14.41 -13.90 -5.90
C ARG A 39 -14.11 -15.29 -5.32
N GLY A 40 -14.55 -15.52 -4.08
CA GLY A 40 -14.53 -16.82 -3.40
C GLY A 40 -13.89 -16.70 -2.03
N THR A 41 -14.66 -16.99 -0.97
CA THR A 41 -14.29 -16.92 0.47
C THR A 41 -14.17 -15.49 1.04
N GLY A 42 -15.26 -14.93 1.55
CA GLY A 42 -15.22 -13.72 2.40
C GLY A 42 -14.97 -12.39 1.66
N ARG A 43 -15.96 -11.90 0.91
CA ARG A 43 -15.97 -10.55 0.33
C ARG A 43 -15.79 -9.49 1.41
N ASN A 44 -14.68 -8.75 1.37
CA ASN A 44 -14.57 -7.50 2.13
C ASN A 44 -14.22 -6.35 1.18
N PRO A 45 -15.24 -5.73 0.53
CA PRO A 45 -15.02 -4.59 -0.36
C PRO A 45 -14.34 -3.41 0.35
N LYS A 46 -14.51 -3.27 1.67
CA LYS A 46 -13.79 -2.28 2.47
C LYS A 46 -12.30 -2.60 2.54
N ALA A 47 -11.91 -3.86 2.69
CA ALA A 47 -10.51 -4.27 2.66
C ALA A 47 -9.88 -4.04 1.28
N ALA A 48 -10.58 -4.36 0.19
CA ALA A 48 -10.10 -4.06 -1.16
C ALA A 48 -9.92 -2.55 -1.38
N ARG A 49 -10.85 -1.72 -0.89
CA ARG A 49 -10.75 -0.26 -0.94
C ARG A 49 -9.56 0.26 -0.11
N ASP A 50 -9.37 -0.25 1.10
CA ASP A 50 -8.25 0.11 1.98
C ASP A 50 -6.89 -0.18 1.33
N TRP A 51 -6.74 -1.38 0.74
CA TRP A 51 -5.51 -1.73 0.01
C TRP A 51 -5.28 -0.86 -1.23
N ARG A 52 -6.35 -0.44 -1.95
CA ARG A 52 -6.22 0.52 -3.05
C ARG A 52 -5.78 1.90 -2.58
N THR A 53 -6.29 2.38 -1.43
CA THR A 53 -5.82 3.64 -0.83
C THR A 53 -4.34 3.56 -0.46
N LYS A 54 -3.92 2.46 0.15
CA LYS A 54 -2.51 2.21 0.49
C LYS A 54 -1.61 2.13 -0.75
N LEU A 55 -2.08 1.47 -1.82
CA LEU A 55 -1.39 1.41 -3.10
C LEU A 55 -1.16 2.81 -3.68
N ARG A 56 -2.21 3.63 -3.72
CA ARG A 56 -2.13 5.00 -4.24
C ARG A 56 -1.12 5.86 -3.47
N ALA A 57 -1.07 5.73 -2.13
CA ALA A 57 -0.09 6.44 -1.32
C ALA A 57 1.36 6.08 -1.70
N VAL A 58 1.65 4.82 -2.06
CA VAL A 58 2.97 4.40 -2.53
C VAL A 58 3.27 4.96 -3.92
N GLU A 59 2.29 4.95 -4.82
CA GLU A 59 2.44 5.53 -6.17
C GLU A 59 2.68 7.03 -6.14
N ASP A 60 2.00 7.75 -5.23
CA ASP A 60 2.18 9.19 -5.05
C ASP A 60 3.58 9.51 -4.47
N GLU A 61 4.08 8.71 -3.53
CA GLU A 61 5.45 8.86 -3.00
C GLU A 61 6.51 8.53 -4.06
N LEU A 62 6.32 7.48 -4.87
CA LEU A 62 7.19 7.16 -6.00
C LEU A 62 7.22 8.31 -7.03
N ARG A 63 6.05 8.93 -7.31
CA ARG A 63 5.95 10.08 -8.21
C ARG A 63 6.66 11.30 -7.64
N ARG A 64 6.50 11.57 -6.33
CA ARG A 64 7.19 12.67 -5.65
C ARG A 64 8.71 12.55 -5.79
N ARG A 65 9.26 11.36 -5.54
CA ARG A 65 10.70 11.11 -5.66
C ARG A 65 11.21 11.19 -7.09
N GLY A 66 10.45 10.64 -8.05
CA GLY A 66 10.82 10.77 -9.46
C GLY A 66 10.84 12.23 -9.95
N ALA A 67 10.01 13.10 -9.36
CA ALA A 67 10.02 14.54 -9.62
C ALA A 67 11.15 15.29 -8.89
N GLU A 68 11.64 14.77 -7.76
CA GLU A 68 12.82 15.31 -7.04
C GLU A 68 14.15 14.88 -7.69
N GLU A 69 14.17 13.79 -8.47
CA GLU A 69 15.33 13.31 -9.23
C GLU A 69 15.47 13.92 -10.63
N SER A 70 14.48 14.72 -11.09
CA SER A 70 14.46 15.34 -12.43
C SER A 70 14.95 16.78 -12.47
#